data_AF-A0A955D595-F1
#
_entry.id   AF-A0A955D595-F1
#
_cell.length_a   1.000
_cell.length_b   1.000
_cell.length_c   1.000
_cell.angle_alpha   90.00
_cell.angle_beta   90.00
_cell.angle_gamma   90.00
#
_symmetry.space_group_name_H-M   'P 1'
#
loop_
_entity.id
_entity.type
_entity.pdbx_description
1 polymer ?
#
loop_
_entity_poly.entity_id
_entity_poly.type
_entity_poly.pdbx_seq_one_letter_code
_entity_poly.pdbx_strand_id
1 'polypeptide(L)'
;MIAFAIVVAVVAALILTCLVFERRQQHRLAADDHAFRAGLEAAGRTASWETVEARLRAGEGTLLVQLVSPKGPVREWWTTERFRASCPCDIPASKEAVLQLPEGHPYLEFTERFVKQALDPEDGVATLTEAPQSSAYQQSRAKYTTVGFGNMVVPARFDRERRLERELPGASVVTVIEWFGIPLVIPGDARTALLGEGSA
;
A
#
# COMPACT_ATOMS: atom_id res chain seq x y z
N MET A 1 -1.21 22.03 -45.16
CA MET A 1 -2.24 22.24 -44.11
C MET A 1 -3.04 20.97 -43.81
N ILE A 2 -3.55 20.24 -44.82
CA ILE A 2 -4.36 19.02 -44.62
C ILE A 2 -3.62 17.93 -43.83
N ALA A 3 -2.37 17.60 -44.19
CA ALA A 3 -1.59 16.57 -43.50
C ALA A 3 -1.38 16.87 -42.00
N PHE A 4 -1.12 18.13 -41.65
CA PHE A 4 -0.96 18.56 -40.25
C PHE A 4 -2.27 18.38 -39.46
N ALA A 5 -3.41 18.76 -40.04
CA ALA A 5 -4.71 18.58 -39.39
C ALA A 5 -5.03 17.10 -39.14
N ILE A 6 -4.67 16.22 -40.08
CA ILE A 6 -4.84 14.76 -39.92
C ILE A 6 -3.99 14.24 -38.76
N VAL A 7 -2.71 14.62 -38.68
CA VAL A 7 -1.83 14.20 -37.58
C VAL A 7 -2.37 14.66 -36.23
N VAL A 8 -2.79 15.93 -36.12
CA VAL A 8 -3.38 16.47 -34.89
C VAL A 8 -4.64 15.70 -34.49
N ALA A 9 -5.52 15.38 -35.44
CA ALA A 9 -6.73 14.61 -35.17
C ALA A 9 -6.44 13.19 -34.68
N VAL A 10 -5.45 12.50 -35.28
CA VAL A 10 -5.03 11.16 -34.86
C VAL A 10 -4.44 11.20 -33.45
N VAL A 11 -3.56 12.16 -33.15
CA VAL A 11 -2.98 12.32 -31.81
C VAL A 11 -4.07 12.60 -30.78
N ALA A 12 -5.02 13.49 -31.07
CA ALA A 12 -6.13 13.79 -30.18
C ALA A 12 -7.02 12.55 -29.92
N ALA A 13 -7.31 11.76 -30.95
CA ALA A 13 -8.08 10.53 -30.81
C ALA A 13 -7.37 9.47 -29.96
N LEU A 14 -6.05 9.32 -30.12
CA LEU A 14 -5.24 8.42 -29.29
C LEU A 14 -5.24 8.88 -27.82
N ILE A 15 -5.03 10.16 -27.55
CA ILE A 15 -5.08 10.72 -26.19
C ILE A 15 -6.45 10.47 -25.56
N LEU A 16 -7.54 10.77 -26.27
CA LEU A 16 -8.91 10.54 -25.78
C LEU A 16 -9.16 9.06 -25.49
N THR A 17 -8.69 8.16 -26.35
CA THR A 17 -8.81 6.71 -26.15
C THR A 17 -8.08 6.26 -24.89
N CYS A 18 -6.85 6.74 -24.67
CA CYS A 18 -6.09 6.47 -23.46
C CYS A 18 -6.82 6.97 -22.20
N LEU A 19 -7.35 8.19 -22.21
CA LEU A 19 -8.08 8.76 -21.07
C LEU A 19 -9.36 7.99 -20.75
N VAL A 20 -10.11 7.58 -21.78
CA VAL A 20 -11.33 6.76 -21.60
C VAL A 20 -10.98 5.38 -21.04
N PHE A 21 -9.90 4.76 -21.52
CA PHE A 21 -9.42 3.48 -21.01
C PHE A 21 -9.00 3.59 -19.54
N GLU A 22 -8.19 4.58 -19.17
CA GLU A 22 -7.77 4.81 -17.79
C GLU A 22 -8.97 5.03 -16.86
N ARG A 23 -9.95 5.84 -17.28
CA ARG A 23 -11.16 6.09 -16.49
C ARG A 23 -11.98 4.82 -16.29
N ARG A 24 -12.14 3.98 -17.32
CA ARG A 24 -12.84 2.68 -17.20
C ARG A 24 -12.11 1.74 -16.25
N GLN A 25 -10.79 1.67 -16.32
CA GLN A 25 -9.98 0.87 -15.40
C GLN A 25 -10.15 1.36 -13.95
N GLN A 26 -10.11 2.68 -13.71
CA GLN A 26 -10.34 3.25 -12.37
C GLN A 26 -11.73 2.90 -11.82
N HIS A 27 -12.78 2.99 -12.63
CA HIS A 27 -14.13 2.61 -12.19
C HIS A 27 -14.24 1.13 -11.86
N ARG A 28 -13.62 0.25 -12.65
CA ARG A 28 -13.57 -1.19 -12.36
C ARG A 28 -12.84 -1.46 -11.04
N LEU A 29 -11.63 -0.92 -10.88
CA LEU A 29 -10.85 -1.06 -9.65
C LEU A 29 -11.61 -0.54 -8.42
N ALA A 30 -12.35 0.56 -8.55
CA ALA A 30 -13.16 1.09 -7.46
C ALA A 30 -14.37 0.19 -7.13
N ALA A 31 -15.04 -0.37 -8.15
CA ALA A 31 -16.13 -1.32 -7.95
C ALA A 31 -15.65 -2.62 -7.31
N ASP A 32 -14.51 -3.14 -7.77
CA ASP A 32 -13.87 -4.34 -7.23
C ASP A 32 -13.42 -4.11 -5.78
N ASP A 33 -12.86 -2.94 -5.45
CA ASP A 33 -12.49 -2.59 -4.07
C ASP A 33 -13.72 -2.46 -3.16
N HIS A 34 -14.82 -1.92 -3.68
CA HIS A 34 -16.07 -1.83 -2.93
C HIS A 34 -16.66 -3.23 -2.64
N ALA A 35 -16.71 -4.10 -3.65
CA ALA A 35 -17.16 -5.48 -3.48
C ALA A 35 -16.27 -6.25 -2.50
N PHE A 36 -14.95 -6.06 -2.60
CA PHE A 36 -13.98 -6.63 -1.67
C PHE A 36 -14.23 -6.20 -0.23
N ARG A 37 -14.37 -4.89 0.02
CA ARG A 37 -14.67 -4.35 1.35
C ARG A 37 -15.98 -4.88 1.93
N ALA A 38 -17.03 -4.91 1.11
CA ALA A 38 -18.31 -5.46 1.51
C ALA A 38 -18.21 -6.95 1.90
N GLY A 39 -17.38 -7.72 1.19
CA GLY A 39 -17.09 -9.12 1.55
C GLY A 39 -16.43 -9.26 2.92
N LEU A 40 -15.40 -8.44 3.20
CA LEU A 40 -14.73 -8.45 4.50
C LEU A 40 -15.62 -7.96 5.64
N GLU A 41 -16.44 -6.94 5.39
CA GLU A 41 -17.43 -6.44 6.35
C GLU A 41 -18.45 -7.53 6.69
N ALA A 42 -18.98 -8.24 5.68
CA ALA A 42 -19.87 -9.36 5.88
C ALA A 42 -19.22 -10.52 6.67
N ALA A 43 -17.90 -10.68 6.54
CA ALA A 43 -17.11 -11.65 7.30
C ALA A 43 -16.71 -11.15 8.71
N GLY A 44 -17.09 -9.93 9.11
CA GLY A 44 -16.68 -9.33 10.39
C GLY A 44 -15.18 -9.02 10.47
N ARG A 45 -14.50 -8.91 9.33
CA ARG A 45 -13.05 -8.65 9.21
C ARG A 45 -12.75 -7.18 8.97
N THR A 46 -13.50 -6.30 9.60
CA THR A 46 -13.28 -4.86 9.60
C THR A 46 -13.11 -4.34 11.02
N ALA A 47 -12.35 -3.26 11.18
CA ALA A 47 -12.19 -2.57 12.46
C ALA A 47 -12.21 -1.06 12.27
N SER A 48 -12.81 -0.34 13.22
CA SER A 48 -12.76 1.12 13.23
C SER A 48 -11.34 1.60 13.46
N TRP A 49 -10.97 2.71 12.81
CA TRP A 49 -9.65 3.31 13.00
C TRP A 49 -9.37 3.63 14.49
N GLU A 50 -10.35 4.14 15.23
CA GLU A 50 -10.19 4.47 16.66
C GLU A 50 -9.75 3.25 17.50
N THR A 51 -10.35 2.09 17.25
CA THR A 51 -9.99 0.83 17.94
C THR A 51 -8.55 0.42 17.62
N VAL A 52 -8.21 0.46 16.33
CA VAL A 52 -6.87 0.10 15.84
C VAL A 52 -5.83 1.07 16.38
N GLU A 53 -6.12 2.37 16.35
CA GLU A 53 -5.24 3.43 16.82
C GLU A 53 -4.96 3.29 18.31
N ALA A 54 -5.98 3.04 19.13
CA ALA A 54 -5.81 2.80 20.56
C ALA A 54 -4.89 1.59 20.83
N ARG A 55 -5.08 0.49 20.09
CA ARG A 55 -4.23 -0.71 20.19
C ARG A 55 -2.79 -0.45 19.74
N LEU A 56 -2.61 0.26 18.63
CA LEU A 56 -1.28 0.63 18.14
C LEU A 56 -0.55 1.54 19.14
N ARG A 57 -1.23 2.49 19.79
CA ARG A 57 -0.67 3.32 20.87
C ARG A 57 -0.28 2.50 22.10
N ALA A 58 -1.01 1.41 22.37
CA ALA A 58 -0.67 0.45 23.42
C ALA A 58 0.49 -0.49 23.03
N GLY A 59 1.07 -0.35 21.82
CA GLY A 59 2.11 -1.24 21.31
C GLY A 59 1.59 -2.63 20.94
N GLU A 60 0.29 -2.77 20.67
CA GLU A 60 -0.35 -4.02 20.29
C GLU A 60 -0.44 -4.16 18.76
N GLY A 61 -0.10 -5.35 18.29
CA GLY A 61 -0.26 -5.71 16.88
C GLY A 61 0.67 -5.01 15.92
N THR A 62 0.29 -5.05 14.65
CA THR A 62 0.98 -4.42 13.53
C THR A 62 -0.03 -3.82 12.57
N LEU A 63 0.23 -2.59 12.12
CA LEU A 63 -0.47 -1.98 10.98
C LEU A 63 0.26 -2.34 9.69
N LEU A 64 -0.45 -2.93 8.74
CA LEU A 64 0.03 -3.28 7.40
C LEU A 64 -0.59 -2.33 6.39
N VAL A 65 0.22 -1.59 5.66
CA VAL A 65 -0.23 -0.71 4.58
C VAL A 65 0.01 -1.41 3.25
N GLN A 66 -1.05 -1.98 2.66
CA GLN A 66 -0.99 -2.71 1.39
C GLN A 66 -1.20 -1.77 0.21
N LEU A 67 -0.24 -1.73 -0.70
CA LEU A 67 -0.37 -1.14 -2.03
C LEU A 67 -0.66 -2.25 -3.05
N VAL A 68 -1.93 -2.33 -3.50
CA VAL A 68 -2.38 -3.38 -4.43
C VAL A 68 -1.78 -3.21 -5.83
N SER A 69 -1.62 -1.97 -6.27
CA SER A 69 -0.88 -1.64 -7.51
C SER A 69 -0.44 -0.18 -7.49
N PRO A 70 0.50 0.24 -8.36
CA PRO A 70 0.95 1.64 -8.45
C PRO A 70 -0.18 2.68 -8.53
N LYS A 71 -1.23 2.37 -9.31
CA LYS A 71 -2.41 3.23 -9.49
C LYS A 71 -3.64 2.70 -8.72
N GLY A 72 -3.46 1.67 -7.90
CA GLY A 72 -4.53 0.94 -7.23
C GLY A 72 -4.96 1.55 -5.90
N PRO A 73 -5.94 0.91 -5.24
CA PRO A 73 -6.30 1.27 -3.87
C PRO A 73 -5.15 0.97 -2.91
N VAL A 74 -5.02 1.82 -1.89
CA VAL A 74 -4.23 1.55 -0.69
C VAL A 74 -5.20 0.99 0.35
N ARG A 75 -4.80 -0.11 1.00
CA ARG A 75 -5.57 -0.77 2.06
C ARG A 75 -4.74 -0.75 3.33
N GLU A 76 -5.36 -0.33 4.42
CA GLU A 76 -4.76 -0.35 5.75
C GLU A 76 -5.37 -1.53 6.50
N TRP A 77 -4.52 -2.43 6.96
CA TRP A 77 -4.90 -3.65 7.67
C TRP A 77 -4.27 -3.65 9.05
N TRP A 78 -4.95 -4.23 10.03
CA TRP A 78 -4.40 -4.41 11.36
C TRP A 78 -4.44 -5.89 11.76
N THR A 79 -3.36 -6.36 12.38
CA THR A 79 -3.29 -7.71 12.95
C THR A 79 -2.77 -7.64 14.37
N THR A 80 -3.19 -8.57 15.23
CA THR A 80 -2.64 -8.75 16.58
C THR A 80 -1.19 -9.24 16.57
N GLU A 81 -0.75 -9.83 15.46
CA GLU A 81 0.61 -10.33 15.33
C GLU A 81 1.62 -9.17 15.27
N ARG A 82 2.71 -9.30 16.02
CA ARG A 82 3.81 -8.33 16.00
C ARG A 82 4.83 -8.78 14.97
N PHE A 83 4.82 -8.15 13.80
CA PHE A 83 5.70 -8.50 12.67
C PHE A 83 7.17 -8.56 13.10
N ARG A 84 7.66 -7.49 13.77
CA ARG A 84 9.06 -7.41 14.19
C ARG A 84 9.48 -8.50 15.17
N ALA A 85 8.59 -8.84 16.11
CA ALA A 85 8.87 -9.86 17.11
C ALA A 85 8.80 -11.29 16.55
N SER A 86 8.07 -11.48 15.44
CA SER A 86 7.87 -12.78 14.81
C SER A 86 8.88 -13.07 13.70
N CYS A 87 9.64 -12.05 13.27
CA CYS A 87 10.65 -12.18 12.22
C CYS A 87 11.82 -13.04 12.71
N PRO A 88 12.18 -14.14 12.02
CA PRO A 88 13.20 -15.09 12.48
C PRO A 88 14.63 -14.60 12.27
N CYS A 89 14.82 -13.47 11.60
CA CYS A 89 16.12 -12.90 11.27
C CYS A 89 16.09 -11.37 11.43
N ASP A 90 17.26 -10.75 11.30
CA ASP A 90 17.37 -9.30 11.29
C ASP A 90 16.55 -8.71 10.15
N ILE A 91 15.85 -7.62 10.47
CA ILE A 91 14.99 -6.92 9.53
C ILE A 91 15.87 -5.94 8.75
N PRO A 92 15.88 -5.99 7.40
CA PRO A 92 16.66 -5.07 6.60
C PRO A 92 16.30 -3.60 6.90
N ALA A 93 17.32 -2.75 7.09
CA ALA A 93 17.13 -1.36 7.50
C ALA A 93 16.48 -0.47 6.42
N SER A 94 16.53 -0.89 5.16
CA SER A 94 15.95 -0.14 4.04
C SER A 94 15.39 -1.07 2.97
N LYS A 95 14.58 -0.49 2.10
CA LYS A 95 14.07 -1.15 0.90
C LYS A 95 15.20 -1.66 0.00
N GLU A 96 16.25 -0.87 -0.21
CA GLU A 96 17.39 -1.24 -1.04
C GLU A 96 18.08 -2.48 -0.47
N ALA A 97 18.19 -2.58 0.85
CA ALA A 97 18.71 -3.76 1.51
C ALA A 97 17.81 -4.98 1.26
N VAL A 98 16.47 -4.84 1.29
CA VAL A 98 15.55 -5.94 0.94
C VAL A 98 15.75 -6.40 -0.51
N LEU A 99 15.88 -5.46 -1.46
CA LEU A 99 16.07 -5.76 -2.89
C LEU A 99 17.41 -6.43 -3.23
N GLN A 100 18.39 -6.34 -2.33
CA GLN A 100 19.70 -6.97 -2.47
C GLN A 100 19.76 -8.36 -1.81
N LEU A 101 18.71 -8.79 -1.11
CA LEU A 101 18.67 -10.10 -0.51
C LEU A 101 18.69 -11.21 -1.58
N PRO A 102 19.45 -12.29 -1.37
CA PRO A 102 19.41 -13.43 -2.28
C PRO A 102 18.04 -14.12 -2.23
N GLU A 103 17.70 -14.82 -3.31
CA GLU A 103 16.53 -15.71 -3.33
C GLU A 103 16.64 -16.77 -2.21
N GLY A 104 15.52 -17.07 -1.55
CA GLY A 104 15.49 -17.98 -0.39
C GLY A 104 16.04 -17.37 0.91
N HIS A 105 16.30 -16.05 0.94
CA HIS A 105 16.68 -15.40 2.20
C HIS A 105 15.54 -15.55 3.24
N PRO A 106 15.83 -15.91 4.51
CA PRO A 106 14.80 -16.17 5.53
C PRO A 106 13.80 -15.02 5.74
N TYR A 107 14.26 -13.77 5.57
CA TYR A 107 13.38 -12.59 5.60
C TYR A 107 12.30 -12.65 4.52
N LEU A 108 12.68 -12.97 3.27
CA LEU A 108 11.74 -13.01 2.14
C LEU A 108 10.70 -14.11 2.35
N GLU A 109 11.14 -15.32 2.71
CA GLU A 109 10.26 -16.45 3.01
C GLU A 109 9.29 -16.14 4.18
N PHE A 110 9.81 -15.50 5.23
CA PHE A 110 8.98 -15.05 6.35
C PHE A 110 7.93 -14.04 5.89
N THR A 111 8.32 -13.03 5.12
CA THR A 111 7.41 -11.97 4.69
C THR A 111 6.32 -12.48 3.77
N GLU A 112 6.63 -13.41 2.87
CA GLU A 112 5.65 -14.04 1.99
C GLU A 112 4.60 -14.81 2.81
N ARG A 113 5.04 -15.66 3.73
CA ARG A 113 4.14 -16.42 4.61
C ARG A 113 3.31 -15.50 5.49
N PHE A 114 3.94 -14.50 6.11
CA PHE A 114 3.27 -13.55 7.00
C PHE A 114 2.18 -12.77 6.25
N VAL A 115 2.50 -12.23 5.07
CA VAL A 115 1.54 -11.48 4.25
C VAL A 115 0.40 -12.39 3.79
N LYS A 116 0.70 -13.62 3.35
CA LYS A 116 -0.33 -14.57 2.97
C LYS A 116 -1.27 -14.86 4.15
N GLN A 117 -0.74 -15.20 5.32
CA GLN A 117 -1.55 -15.48 6.51
C GLN A 117 -2.33 -14.25 7.01
N ALA A 118 -1.77 -13.05 6.89
CA ALA A 118 -2.41 -11.83 7.36
C ALA A 118 -3.51 -11.36 6.39
N LEU A 119 -3.21 -11.29 5.09
CA LEU A 119 -4.00 -10.57 4.09
C LEU A 119 -4.86 -11.47 3.20
N ASP A 120 -4.84 -12.79 3.40
CA ASP A 120 -5.74 -13.69 2.67
C ASP A 120 -7.20 -13.21 2.83
N PRO A 121 -7.96 -13.01 1.75
CA PRO A 121 -9.34 -12.49 1.83
C PRO A 121 -10.32 -13.42 2.53
N GLU A 122 -10.08 -14.73 2.50
CA GLU A 122 -10.99 -15.74 3.03
C GLU A 122 -10.58 -16.07 4.47
N ASP A 123 -9.32 -16.45 4.68
CA ASP A 123 -8.84 -17.04 5.95
C ASP A 123 -7.85 -16.15 6.71
N GLY A 124 -7.55 -14.97 6.20
CA GLY A 124 -6.53 -14.11 6.78
C GLY A 124 -6.87 -13.61 8.19
N VAL A 125 -5.84 -13.40 9.02
CA VAL A 125 -6.04 -12.95 10.41
C VAL A 125 -6.14 -11.45 10.58
N ALA A 126 -5.73 -10.67 9.57
CA ALA A 126 -5.81 -9.22 9.64
C ALA A 126 -7.23 -8.71 9.39
N THR A 127 -7.59 -7.62 10.05
CA THR A 127 -8.83 -6.89 9.82
C THR A 127 -8.55 -5.64 8.98
N LEU A 128 -9.42 -5.37 8.03
CA LEU A 128 -9.33 -4.15 7.23
C LEU A 128 -9.77 -2.97 8.09
N THR A 129 -8.92 -1.94 8.15
CA THR A 129 -9.23 -0.73 8.92
C THR A 129 -10.04 0.23 8.07
N GLU A 130 -11.10 0.79 8.63
CA GLU A 130 -11.78 1.93 8.03
C GLU A 130 -10.93 3.17 8.26
N ALA A 131 -10.06 3.49 7.29
CA ALA A 131 -9.30 4.74 7.34
C ALA A 131 -10.24 5.92 7.63
N PRO A 132 -9.83 6.89 8.48
CA PRO A 132 -10.70 7.97 8.91
C PRO A 132 -11.27 8.70 7.68
N GLN A 133 -12.61 8.73 7.57
CA GLN A 133 -13.33 9.36 6.44
C GLN A 133 -13.24 10.91 6.45
N SER A 134 -12.23 11.50 7.08
CA SER A 134 -12.12 12.96 7.11
C SER A 134 -12.03 13.49 5.68
N SER A 135 -12.76 14.56 5.40
CA SER A 135 -12.76 15.21 4.07
C SER A 135 -11.35 15.63 3.65
N ALA A 136 -10.45 15.88 4.61
CA ALA A 136 -9.03 16.14 4.36
C ALA A 136 -8.31 14.90 3.79
N TYR A 137 -8.56 13.69 4.31
CA TYR A 137 -8.00 12.43 3.78
C TYR A 137 -8.55 12.07 2.38
N GLN A 138 -9.81 12.41 2.12
CA GLN A 138 -10.40 12.28 0.77
C GLN A 138 -9.97 13.39 -0.20
N GLN A 139 -9.59 14.58 0.28
CA GLN A 139 -9.11 15.72 -0.52
C GLN A 139 -7.58 15.67 -0.75
N SER A 140 -6.82 15.11 0.18
CA SER A 140 -5.35 14.89 0.09
C SER A 140 -4.97 13.76 -0.86
N ARG A 141 -5.97 13.00 -1.36
CA ARG A 141 -5.91 12.04 -2.47
C ARG A 141 -5.22 12.57 -3.73
N ALA A 142 -4.86 13.84 -3.85
CA ALA A 142 -4.10 14.40 -4.95
C ALA A 142 -2.67 14.78 -4.55
N LYS A 143 -1.78 13.79 -4.35
CA LYS A 143 -0.32 13.95 -4.51
C LYS A 143 0.30 12.57 -4.73
N TYR A 144 0.84 12.36 -5.93
CA TYR A 144 1.66 11.20 -6.22
C TYR A 144 3.05 11.45 -5.64
N THR A 145 3.58 10.47 -4.93
CA THR A 145 5.01 10.41 -4.64
C THR A 145 5.63 9.41 -5.60
N THR A 146 6.72 9.79 -6.22
CA THR A 146 7.50 8.88 -7.06
C THR A 146 8.36 8.02 -6.16
N VAL A 147 8.07 6.73 -6.11
CA VAL A 147 8.90 5.75 -5.41
C VAL A 147 9.81 5.11 -6.45
N GLY A 148 11.12 5.29 -6.28
CA GLY A 148 12.11 4.60 -7.12
C GLY A 148 12.23 3.13 -6.72
N PHE A 149 12.04 2.21 -7.64
CA PHE A 149 12.35 0.79 -7.53
C PHE A 149 13.45 0.47 -8.56
N GLY A 150 14.72 0.54 -8.14
CA GLY A 150 15.85 0.46 -9.07
C GLY A 150 15.76 1.59 -10.12
N ASN A 151 15.69 1.22 -11.40
CA ASN A 151 15.56 2.17 -12.52
C ASN A 151 14.11 2.60 -12.81
N MET A 152 13.12 2.05 -12.09
CA MET A 152 11.71 2.33 -12.33
C MET A 152 11.19 3.35 -11.34
N VAL A 153 10.61 4.44 -11.85
CA VAL A 153 9.93 5.43 -11.03
C VAL A 153 8.44 5.14 -11.05
N VAL A 154 7.91 4.83 -9.87
CA VAL A 154 6.52 4.40 -9.73
C VAL A 154 5.76 5.50 -9.03
N PRO A 155 4.78 6.13 -9.66
CA PRO A 155 3.90 7.03 -8.96
C PRO A 155 3.09 6.19 -7.98
N ALA A 156 3.40 6.28 -6.70
CA ALA A 156 2.63 5.68 -5.63
C ALA A 156 1.90 6.79 -4.89
N ARG A 157 0.63 6.55 -4.60
CA ARG A 157 -0.24 7.55 -4.01
C ARG A 157 -0.08 7.50 -2.50
N PHE A 158 0.65 8.46 -1.94
CA PHE A 158 0.75 8.63 -0.49
C PHE A 158 0.18 9.98 -0.10
N ASP A 159 -0.66 9.97 0.93
CA ASP A 159 -1.00 11.20 1.60
C ASP A 159 0.27 11.75 2.28
N ARG A 160 0.68 12.95 1.86
CA ARG A 160 1.91 13.60 2.32
C ARG A 160 1.78 14.11 3.77
N GLU A 161 0.57 14.14 4.32
CA GLU A 161 0.26 14.81 5.58
C GLU A 161 0.27 13.89 6.79
N ARG A 162 0.09 12.57 6.61
CA ARG A 162 0.05 11.63 7.74
C ARG A 162 1.44 11.09 8.07
N ARG A 163 2.05 11.62 9.14
CA ARG A 163 3.24 11.00 9.76
C ARG A 163 2.76 10.04 10.83
N LEU A 164 2.49 8.80 10.43
CA LEU A 164 2.09 7.74 11.37
C LEU A 164 3.09 7.62 12.53
N GLU A 165 4.38 7.78 12.29
CA GLU A 165 5.40 7.80 13.34
C GLU A 165 5.21 8.92 14.38
N ARG A 166 4.70 10.10 13.97
CA ARG A 166 4.39 11.19 14.92
C ARG A 166 3.09 10.96 15.68
N GLU A 167 2.10 10.37 15.01
CA GLU A 167 0.78 10.10 15.60
C GLU A 167 0.78 8.89 16.54
N LEU A 168 1.66 7.93 16.26
CA LEU A 168 1.75 6.62 16.90
C LEU A 168 3.21 6.27 17.24
N PRO A 169 3.84 7.00 18.18
CA PRO A 169 5.22 6.71 18.58
C PRO A 169 5.31 5.29 19.15
N GLY A 170 6.19 4.47 18.56
CA GLY A 170 6.44 3.08 18.99
C GLY A 170 5.50 2.03 18.40
N ALA A 171 4.52 2.41 17.56
CA ALA A 171 3.69 1.44 16.87
C ALA A 171 4.48 0.63 15.83
N SER A 172 4.18 -0.67 15.72
CA SER A 172 4.71 -1.51 14.64
C SER A 172 3.92 -1.21 13.37
N VAL A 173 4.53 -0.45 12.45
CA VAL A 173 3.98 -0.17 11.12
C VAL A 173 4.88 -0.80 10.07
N VAL A 174 4.25 -1.45 9.10
CA VAL A 174 4.92 -2.17 8.03
C VAL A 174 4.20 -1.88 6.72
N THR A 175 4.96 -1.58 5.68
CA THR A 175 4.41 -1.38 4.33
C THR A 175 4.50 -2.69 3.55
N VAL A 176 3.38 -3.10 2.96
CA VAL A 176 3.30 -4.25 2.07
C VAL A 176 3.07 -3.74 0.65
N ILE A 177 3.98 -4.06 -0.23
CA ILE A 177 3.89 -3.69 -1.64
C ILE A 177 3.75 -4.97 -2.43
N GLU A 178 2.58 -5.20 -2.99
CA GLU A 178 2.35 -6.38 -3.79
C GLU A 178 2.76 -6.06 -5.23
N TRP A 179 3.91 -6.60 -5.65
CA TRP A 179 4.48 -6.31 -6.95
C TRP A 179 4.64 -7.61 -7.74
N PHE A 180 3.93 -7.73 -8.86
CA PHE A 180 3.92 -8.96 -9.70
C PHE A 180 3.65 -10.26 -8.91
N GLY A 181 2.81 -10.19 -7.87
CA GLY A 181 2.47 -11.34 -7.02
C GLY A 181 3.52 -11.68 -5.96
N ILE A 182 4.60 -10.89 -5.84
CA ILE A 182 5.58 -11.02 -4.76
C ILE A 182 5.32 -9.90 -3.74
N PRO A 183 4.93 -10.23 -2.50
CA PRO A 183 4.75 -9.23 -1.47
C PRO A 183 6.13 -8.76 -0.98
N LEU A 184 6.48 -7.53 -1.34
CA LEU A 184 7.64 -6.85 -0.77
C LEU A 184 7.21 -6.16 0.52
N VAL A 185 7.72 -6.66 1.64
CA VAL A 185 7.49 -6.04 2.94
C VAL A 185 8.65 -5.13 3.28
N ILE A 186 8.34 -3.88 3.59
CA ILE A 186 9.34 -2.87 3.97
C ILE A 186 9.02 -2.42 5.39
N PRO A 187 9.95 -2.59 6.34
CA PRO A 187 9.76 -2.15 7.71
C PRO A 187 9.77 -0.63 7.79
N GLY A 188 8.95 -0.08 8.70
CA GLY A 188 8.83 1.36 8.89
C GLY A 188 7.49 1.89 8.41
N ASP A 189 7.23 3.16 8.69
CA ASP A 189 6.01 3.79 8.22
C ASP A 189 6.03 3.94 6.69
N ALA A 190 4.86 4.17 6.09
CA ALA A 190 4.76 4.31 4.64
C ALA A 190 5.67 5.42 4.08
N ARG A 191 6.09 6.39 4.90
CA ARG A 191 7.01 7.43 4.48
C ARG A 191 8.45 6.91 4.47
N THR A 192 8.94 6.30 5.55
CA THR A 192 10.29 5.72 5.63
C THR A 192 10.48 4.62 4.60
N ALA A 193 9.46 3.76 4.45
CA ALA A 193 9.48 2.63 3.54
C ALA A 193 9.53 3.01 2.05
N LEU A 194 8.93 4.15 1.67
CA LEU A 194 8.69 4.49 0.27
C LEU A 194 9.40 5.76 -0.20
N LEU A 195 9.73 6.70 0.70
CA LEU A 195 10.42 7.93 0.33
C LEU A 195 11.93 7.88 0.51
N GLY A 196 12.46 6.89 1.24
CA GLY A 196 13.90 6.80 1.48
C GLY A 196 14.49 8.07 2.11
N GLU A 197 13.66 8.89 2.79
CA GLU A 197 14.16 10.01 3.58
C GLU A 197 15.00 9.38 4.70
N GLY A 198 16.32 9.43 4.50
CA GLY A 198 17.29 8.74 5.34
C GLY A 198 17.04 9.00 6.82
N SER A 199 17.10 7.93 7.59
CA SER A 199 17.52 7.99 9.00
C SER A 199 18.88 8.69 9.03
N ALA A 200 18.87 10.01 9.26
CA ALA A 200 20.05 10.75 9.65
C ALA A 200 20.40 10.43 11.11
#